data_AF-A0A9C9FXY1-F1
#
_entry.id   AF-A0A9C9FXY1-F1
#
_cell.length_a   1.000
_cell.length_b   1.000
_cell.length_c   1.000
_cell.angle_alpha   90.00
_cell.angle_beta   90.00
_cell.angle_gamma   90.00
#
_symmetry.space_group_name_H-M   'P 1'
#
loop_
_entity.id
_entity.type
_entity.pdbx_description
1 polymer ?
#
loop_
_entity_poly.entity_id
_entity_poly.type
_entity_poly.pdbx_seq_one_letter_code
_entity_poly.pdbx_strand_id
1 'polypeptide(L)'
;MLQTLTRLAIFGGFVLFCIITLRLQYRRKRRIADVTLLFWRLAMYCAILAFSLWLLAQVLPSWSDSVQYPLLLGILLLLGFGCSVMNGMLYKIVPFLSWFHLQNRQLALQRTDVRLPNMKQFIGDMAAKRQLQLFTVALLAAILAVFWAQWLSYVAAGLLGLSWLLLGNNLLGAVRRYRFSYRHLTTPK
;
A
#
# COMPACT_ATOMS: atom_id res chain seq x y z
N MET A 1 -26.38 26.35 7.23
CA MET A 1 -25.41 26.88 6.24
C MET A 1 -23.95 26.56 6.61
N LEU A 2 -23.45 27.00 7.77
CA LEU A 2 -22.04 26.76 8.19
C LEU A 2 -21.66 25.26 8.21
N GLN A 3 -22.52 24.40 8.78
CA GLN A 3 -22.27 22.95 8.83
C GLN A 3 -22.22 22.28 7.44
N THR A 4 -23.01 22.76 6.50
CA THR A 4 -23.00 22.24 5.12
C THR A 4 -21.69 22.62 4.43
N LEU A 5 -21.25 23.87 4.62
CA LEU A 5 -19.99 24.36 4.07
C LEU A 5 -18.79 23.60 4.65
N THR A 6 -18.77 23.33 5.95
CA THR A 6 -17.68 22.56 6.56
C THR A 6 -17.63 21.12 6.04
N ARG A 7 -18.77 20.45 5.87
CA ARG A 7 -18.84 19.09 5.29
C ARG A 7 -18.31 19.05 3.86
N LEU A 8 -18.70 20.02 3.04
CA LEU A 8 -18.22 20.14 1.66
C LEU A 8 -16.72 20.47 1.60
N ALA A 9 -16.23 21.32 2.51
CA ALA A 9 -14.80 21.63 2.59
C ALA A 9 -13.97 20.40 2.98
N ILE A 10 -14.42 19.60 3.95
CA ILE A 10 -13.76 18.34 4.34
C ILE A 10 -13.72 17.37 3.16
N PHE A 11 -14.88 17.07 2.56
CA PHE A 11 -14.96 16.18 1.41
C PHE A 11 -14.08 16.67 0.26
N GLY A 12 -14.22 17.95 -0.11
CA GLY A 12 -13.46 18.58 -1.18
C GLY A 12 -11.96 18.51 -0.94
N GLY A 13 -11.49 18.79 0.28
CA GLY A 13 -10.07 18.72 0.64
C GLY A 13 -9.47 17.32 0.46
N PHE A 14 -10.13 16.29 1.00
CA PHE A 14 -9.64 14.91 0.88
C PHE A 14 -9.70 14.37 -0.55
N VAL A 15 -10.79 14.63 -1.27
CA VAL A 15 -10.92 14.18 -2.67
C VAL A 15 -9.93 14.92 -3.57
N LEU A 16 -9.74 16.23 -3.36
CA LEU A 16 -8.74 17.00 -4.09
C LEU A 16 -7.34 16.47 -3.85
N PHE A 17 -6.97 16.16 -2.61
CA PHE A 17 -5.70 15.51 -2.28
C PHE A 17 -5.50 14.19 -3.07
N CYS A 18 -6.52 13.35 -3.11
CA CYS A 18 -6.48 12.08 -3.82
C CYS A 18 -6.32 12.28 -5.34
N ILE A 19 -7.10 13.18 -5.93
CA ILE A 19 -7.07 13.50 -7.37
C ILE A 19 -5.72 14.09 -7.75
N ILE A 20 -5.20 15.04 -6.98
CA ILE A 20 -3.87 15.63 -7.23
C ILE A 20 -2.80 14.55 -7.18
N THR A 21 -2.84 13.67 -6.18
CA THR A 21 -1.89 12.56 -6.04
C THR A 21 -1.95 11.63 -7.26
N LEU A 22 -3.14 11.19 -7.67
CA LEU A 22 -3.33 10.37 -8.88
C LEU A 22 -2.83 11.08 -10.15
N ARG A 23 -3.12 12.37 -10.30
CA ARG A 23 -2.68 13.20 -11.43
C ARG A 23 -1.16 13.31 -11.49
N LEU A 24 -0.51 13.56 -10.36
CA LEU A 24 0.96 13.64 -10.26
C LEU A 24 1.60 12.29 -10.62
N GLN A 25 1.02 11.18 -10.16
CA GLN A 25 1.50 9.85 -10.52
C GLN A 25 1.33 9.53 -12.02
N TYR A 26 0.25 10.00 -12.65
CA TYR A 26 0.01 9.82 -14.07
C TYR A 26 0.96 10.66 -14.95
N ARG A 27 1.23 11.92 -14.54
CA ARG A 27 2.12 12.86 -15.26
C ARG A 27 3.61 12.64 -15.02
N ARG A 28 4.00 11.51 -14.42
CA ARG A 28 5.41 11.20 -14.16
C ARG A 28 6.23 11.18 -15.46
N LYS A 29 7.34 11.92 -15.46
CA LYS A 29 8.31 11.99 -16.57
C LYS A 29 8.96 10.64 -16.89
N ARG A 30 9.21 9.78 -15.88
CA ARG A 30 9.81 8.44 -16.04
C ARG A 30 8.84 7.34 -15.64
N ARG A 31 8.32 6.62 -16.64
CA ARG A 31 7.32 5.53 -16.50
C ARG A 31 7.98 4.16 -16.28
N ILE A 32 8.72 4.04 -15.19
CA ILE A 32 9.19 2.71 -14.74
C ILE A 32 8.05 2.07 -13.94
N ALA A 33 7.73 0.82 -14.27
CA ALA A 33 6.79 0.01 -13.49
C ALA A 33 7.26 -0.05 -12.03
N ASP A 34 6.38 0.37 -11.13
CA ASP A 34 6.63 0.48 -9.69
C ASP A 34 5.34 0.09 -8.96
N VAL A 35 5.36 -1.07 -8.32
CA VAL A 35 4.20 -1.62 -7.60
C VAL A 35 3.78 -0.72 -6.45
N THR A 36 4.71 0.06 -5.89
CA THR A 36 4.41 1.08 -4.87
C THR A 36 3.33 2.03 -5.37
N LEU A 37 3.42 2.48 -6.62
CA LEU A 37 2.41 3.38 -7.19
C LEU A 37 1.05 2.71 -7.30
N LEU A 38 1.00 1.41 -7.62
CA LEU A 38 -0.26 0.70 -7.75
C LEU A 38 -0.96 0.60 -6.39
N PHE A 39 -0.22 0.32 -5.31
CA PHE A 39 -0.73 0.41 -3.94
C PHE A 39 -1.26 1.80 -3.60
N TRP A 40 -0.50 2.85 -3.95
CA TRP A 40 -0.95 4.21 -3.73
C TRP A 40 -2.21 4.56 -4.53
N ARG A 41 -2.35 4.09 -5.77
CA ARG A 41 -3.57 4.29 -6.57
C ARG A 41 -4.76 3.62 -5.93
N LEU A 42 -4.61 2.35 -5.52
CA LEU A 42 -5.63 1.63 -4.78
C LEU A 42 -6.07 2.42 -3.54
N ALA A 43 -5.10 2.92 -2.76
CA ALA A 43 -5.38 3.75 -1.60
C ALA A 43 -6.19 5.01 -1.92
N MET A 44 -5.80 5.76 -2.96
CA MET A 44 -6.52 6.96 -3.36
C MET A 44 -7.95 6.64 -3.83
N TYR A 45 -8.15 5.56 -4.57
CA TYR A 45 -9.49 5.13 -4.99
C TYR A 45 -10.37 4.74 -3.78
N CYS A 46 -9.81 4.01 -2.82
CA CYS A 46 -10.53 3.66 -1.59
C CYS A 46 -10.87 4.90 -0.74
N ALA A 47 -9.95 5.86 -0.63
CA ALA A 47 -10.21 7.11 0.07
C ALA A 47 -11.31 7.94 -0.62
N ILE A 48 -11.25 8.12 -1.95
CA ILE A 48 -12.30 8.80 -2.70
C ILE A 48 -13.66 8.13 -2.46
N LEU A 49 -13.71 6.80 -2.54
CA LEU A 49 -14.95 6.06 -2.28
C LEU A 49 -15.45 6.25 -0.84
N ALA A 50 -14.57 6.16 0.16
CA ALA A 50 -14.93 6.35 1.57
C ALA A 50 -15.49 7.75 1.83
N PHE A 51 -14.83 8.81 1.34
CA PHE A 51 -15.31 10.18 1.53
C PHE A 51 -16.60 10.46 0.76
N SER A 52 -16.80 9.80 -0.39
CA SER A 52 -18.05 9.89 -1.15
C SER A 52 -19.21 9.21 -0.40
N LEU A 53 -18.98 8.04 0.18
CA LEU A 53 -19.95 7.35 1.03
C LEU A 53 -20.26 8.12 2.31
N TRP A 54 -19.24 8.76 2.91
CA TRP A 54 -19.41 9.65 4.06
C TRP A 54 -20.27 10.87 3.71
N LEU A 55 -20.04 11.50 2.56
CA LEU A 55 -20.85 12.63 2.11
C LEU A 55 -22.30 12.21 1.83
N LEU A 56 -22.49 11.04 1.21
CA LEU A 56 -23.82 10.47 0.96
C LEU A 56 -24.60 10.25 2.27
N ALA A 57 -23.94 9.79 3.33
CA ALA A 57 -24.56 9.61 4.65
C ALA A 57 -25.04 10.93 5.27
N GLN A 58 -24.51 12.09 4.83
CA GLN A 58 -24.97 13.38 5.33
C GLN A 58 -26.33 13.82 4.77
N VAL A 59 -26.76 13.21 3.66
CA VAL A 59 -28.00 13.58 2.95
C VAL A 59 -29.02 12.44 2.86
N LEU A 60 -28.60 11.21 3.15
CA LEU A 60 -29.44 10.02 3.07
C LEU A 60 -29.52 9.32 4.43
N PRO A 61 -30.54 9.61 5.27
CA PRO A 61 -30.67 9.05 6.62
C PRO A 61 -30.71 7.51 6.64
N SER A 62 -31.37 6.89 5.66
CA SER A 62 -31.42 5.43 5.54
C SER A 62 -30.04 4.79 5.36
N TRP A 63 -29.07 5.53 4.81
CA TRP A 63 -27.69 5.07 4.70
C TRP A 63 -26.91 5.32 6.00
N SER A 64 -27.06 6.50 6.63
CA SER A 64 -26.37 6.81 7.89
C SER A 64 -26.74 5.85 9.02
N ASP A 65 -28.00 5.41 9.05
CA ASP A 65 -28.53 4.54 10.11
C ASP A 65 -28.28 3.05 9.82
N SER A 66 -27.70 2.73 8.65
CA SER A 66 -27.40 1.36 8.24
C SER A 66 -26.19 0.79 8.99
N VAL A 67 -26.24 -0.51 9.30
CA VAL A 67 -25.11 -1.24 9.93
C VAL A 67 -23.91 -1.33 8.97
N GLN A 68 -24.17 -1.31 7.66
CA GLN A 68 -23.16 -1.42 6.61
C GLN A 68 -22.26 -0.19 6.51
N TYR A 69 -22.81 1.00 6.77
CA TYR A 69 -22.11 2.27 6.62
C TYR A 69 -20.79 2.36 7.41
N PRO A 70 -20.76 2.20 8.74
CA PRO A 70 -19.51 2.29 9.50
C PRO A 70 -18.52 1.18 9.13
N LEU A 71 -19.01 -0.02 8.78
CA LEU A 71 -18.17 -1.14 8.34
C LEU A 71 -17.45 -0.83 7.01
N LEU A 72 -18.15 -0.30 6.02
CA LEU A 72 -17.53 0.10 4.75
C LEU A 72 -16.53 1.23 4.93
N LEU A 73 -16.84 2.23 5.75
CA LEU A 73 -15.86 3.29 6.05
C LEU A 73 -14.60 2.71 6.70
N GLY A 74 -14.75 1.81 7.67
CA GLY A 74 -13.62 1.12 8.30
C GLY A 74 -12.79 0.32 7.29
N ILE A 75 -13.43 -0.50 6.46
CA ILE A 75 -12.75 -1.31 5.43
C ILE A 75 -12.03 -0.40 4.43
N LEU A 76 -12.69 0.62 3.90
CA LEU A 76 -12.10 1.49 2.88
C LEU A 76 -10.97 2.38 3.42
N LEU A 77 -11.11 2.93 4.63
CA LEU A 77 -10.08 3.82 5.20
C LEU A 77 -8.92 3.05 5.83
N LEU A 78 -9.20 1.99 6.60
CA LEU A 78 -8.14 1.24 7.29
C LEU A 78 -7.45 0.27 6.33
N LEU A 79 -8.20 -0.63 5.70
CA LEU A 79 -7.62 -1.61 4.77
C LEU A 79 -7.34 -0.98 3.41
N GLY A 80 -8.34 -0.35 2.81
CA GLY A 80 -8.25 0.19 1.45
C GLY A 80 -7.21 1.30 1.32
N PHE A 81 -7.23 2.30 2.21
CA PHE A 81 -6.29 3.41 2.19
C PHE A 81 -5.04 3.13 3.04
N GLY A 82 -5.19 2.97 4.35
CA GLY A 82 -4.08 2.85 5.30
C GLY A 82 -3.14 1.70 4.98
N CYS A 83 -3.65 0.47 5.00
CA CYS A 83 -2.84 -0.71 4.71
C CYS A 83 -2.25 -0.68 3.31
N SER A 84 -2.98 -0.21 2.28
CA SER A 84 -2.41 -0.07 0.93
C SER A 84 -1.20 0.85 0.90
N VAL A 85 -1.28 2.04 1.50
CA VAL A 85 -0.14 2.98 1.58
C VAL A 85 1.03 2.33 2.33
N MET A 86 0.76 1.70 3.49
CA MET A 86 1.80 1.02 4.27
C MET A 86 2.50 -0.09 3.47
N ASN A 87 1.75 -0.95 2.78
CA ASN A 87 2.30 -2.01 1.94
C ASN A 87 3.18 -1.42 0.83
N GLY A 88 2.68 -0.42 0.10
CA GLY A 88 3.43 0.26 -0.94
C GLY A 88 4.73 0.87 -0.40
N MET A 89 4.67 1.54 0.74
CA MET A 89 5.85 2.18 1.34
C MET A 89 6.86 1.16 1.86
N LEU A 90 6.44 0.02 2.42
CA LEU A 90 7.35 -1.05 2.83
C LEU A 90 8.17 -1.60 1.65
N TYR A 91 7.53 -1.81 0.49
CA TYR A 91 8.23 -2.23 -0.72
C TYR A 91 9.21 -1.21 -1.29
N LYS A 92 9.10 0.07 -0.89
CA LYS A 92 10.02 1.12 -1.31
C LYS A 92 11.12 1.35 -0.28
N ILE A 93 10.73 1.48 0.99
CA ILE A 93 11.62 1.83 2.10
C ILE A 93 12.62 0.70 2.37
N VAL A 94 12.17 -0.56 2.45
CA VAL A 94 13.04 -1.68 2.84
C VAL A 94 14.16 -1.92 1.81
N PRO A 95 13.89 -2.00 0.49
CA PRO A 95 14.95 -2.06 -0.51
C PRO A 95 15.84 -0.83 -0.52
N PHE A 96 15.27 0.37 -0.34
CA PHE A 96 16.02 1.63 -0.33
C PHE A 96 17.03 1.66 0.81
N LEU A 97 16.59 1.39 2.05
CA LEU A 97 17.45 1.38 3.22
C LEU A 97 18.53 0.31 3.11
N SER A 98 18.17 -0.89 2.63
CA SER A 98 19.13 -2.00 2.46
C SER A 98 20.23 -1.63 1.47
N TRP A 99 19.85 -1.07 0.32
CA TRP A 99 20.80 -0.62 -0.70
C TRP A 99 21.64 0.57 -0.21
N PHE A 100 21.01 1.60 0.34
CA PHE A 100 21.67 2.82 0.81
C PHE A 100 22.69 2.52 1.91
N HIS A 101 22.33 1.66 2.86
CA HIS A 101 23.25 1.25 3.91
C HIS A 101 24.45 0.48 3.35
N LEU A 102 24.23 -0.49 2.45
CA LEU A 102 25.34 -1.22 1.82
C LEU A 102 26.25 -0.29 1.01
N GLN A 103 25.70 0.67 0.28
CA GLN A 103 26.47 1.63 -0.50
C GLN A 103 27.37 2.49 0.39
N ASN A 104 26.83 3.01 1.50
CA ASN A 104 27.62 3.78 2.47
C ASN A 104 28.75 2.94 3.08
N ARG A 105 28.47 1.67 3.38
CA ARG A 105 29.49 0.72 3.88
C ARG A 105 30.55 0.41 2.84
N GLN A 106 30.17 0.30 1.57
CA GLN A 106 31.09 0.02 0.47
C GLN A 106 32.09 1.16 0.29
N LEU A 107 31.59 2.40 0.34
CA LEU A 107 32.40 3.60 0.25
C LEU A 107 33.35 3.71 1.46
N ALA A 108 32.85 3.48 2.67
CA ALA A 108 33.65 3.53 3.89
C ALA A 108 34.79 2.49 3.93
N LEU A 109 34.56 1.30 3.36
CA LEU A 109 35.55 0.23 3.28
C LEU A 109 36.42 0.30 2.02
N GLN A 110 36.16 1.24 1.11
CA GLN A 110 36.82 1.36 -0.20
C GLN A 110 36.80 0.05 -1.02
N ARG A 111 35.73 -0.75 -0.88
CA ARG A 111 35.58 -2.09 -1.50
C ARG A 111 34.83 -2.01 -2.82
N THR A 112 35.49 -1.61 -3.89
CA THR A 112 34.86 -1.51 -5.24
C THR A 112 34.74 -2.86 -5.96
N ASP A 113 35.39 -3.90 -5.44
CA ASP A 113 35.36 -5.27 -5.94
C ASP A 113 34.01 -5.97 -5.72
N VAL A 114 33.23 -5.55 -4.72
CA VAL A 114 31.95 -6.16 -4.38
C VAL A 114 30.80 -5.45 -5.09
N ARG A 115 30.12 -6.16 -6.00
CA ARG A 115 28.94 -5.62 -6.69
C ARG A 115 27.71 -5.67 -5.77
N LEU A 116 27.15 -4.50 -5.45
CA LEU A 116 25.95 -4.40 -4.63
C LEU A 116 24.66 -4.68 -5.42
N PRO A 117 23.66 -5.32 -4.79
CA PRO A 117 22.36 -5.51 -5.40
C PRO A 117 21.61 -4.18 -5.52
N ASN A 118 20.95 -3.96 -6.65
CA ASN A 118 20.04 -2.82 -6.81
C ASN A 118 18.71 -3.04 -6.06
N MET A 119 17.89 -1.99 -5.92
CA MET A 119 16.61 -2.07 -5.21
C MET A 119 15.66 -3.17 -5.72
N LYS A 120 15.63 -3.44 -7.03
CA LYS A 120 14.76 -4.49 -7.62
C LYS A 120 15.27 -5.91 -7.38
N GLN A 121 16.56 -6.06 -7.06
CA GLN A 121 17.15 -7.33 -6.66
C GLN A 121 16.84 -7.65 -5.19
N PHE A 122 16.60 -6.64 -4.35
CA PHE A 122 16.12 -6.86 -2.98
C PHE A 122 14.69 -7.40 -2.94
N ILE A 123 13.78 -6.78 -3.69
CA ILE A 123 12.41 -7.27 -3.86
C ILE A 123 12.03 -7.06 -5.32
N GLY A 124 11.69 -8.16 -6.01
CA GLY A 124 11.28 -8.10 -7.41
C GLY A 124 9.86 -7.57 -7.59
N ASP A 125 9.63 -6.83 -8.66
CA ASP A 125 8.32 -6.25 -8.98
C ASP A 125 7.21 -7.30 -9.06
N MET A 126 7.51 -8.49 -9.59
CA MET A 126 6.52 -9.58 -9.70
C MET A 126 6.05 -10.07 -8.31
N ALA A 127 6.95 -10.15 -7.34
CA ALA A 127 6.63 -10.61 -5.99
C ALA A 127 5.73 -9.60 -5.27
N ALA A 128 6.04 -8.30 -5.38
CA ALA A 128 5.20 -7.24 -4.86
C ALA A 128 3.83 -7.20 -5.58
N LYS A 129 3.80 -7.40 -6.90
CA LYS A 129 2.55 -7.40 -7.70
C LYS A 129 1.62 -8.53 -7.31
N ARG A 130 2.14 -9.75 -7.06
CA ARG A 130 1.33 -10.89 -6.59
C ARG A 130 0.66 -10.57 -5.25
N GLN A 131 1.39 -9.97 -4.32
CA GLN A 131 0.81 -9.60 -3.03
C GLN A 131 -0.20 -8.46 -3.17
N LEU A 132 0.03 -7.47 -4.04
CA LEU A 132 -0.97 -6.45 -4.38
C LEU A 132 -2.26 -7.07 -4.93
N GLN A 133 -2.16 -7.99 -5.88
CA GLN A 133 -3.32 -8.66 -6.46
C GLN A 133 -4.10 -9.39 -5.38
N LEU A 134 -3.43 -10.19 -4.56
CA LEU A 134 -4.07 -10.93 -3.48
C LEU A 134 -4.72 -9.99 -2.44
N PHE A 135 -4.03 -8.93 -2.04
CA PHE A 135 -4.57 -7.89 -1.16
C PHE A 135 -5.81 -7.23 -1.76
N THR A 136 -5.80 -6.92 -3.06
CA THR A 136 -6.93 -6.28 -3.74
C THR A 136 -8.14 -7.21 -3.80
N VAL A 137 -7.94 -8.50 -4.11
CA VAL A 137 -9.03 -9.49 -4.07
C VAL A 137 -9.58 -9.64 -2.65
N ALA A 138 -8.72 -9.67 -1.64
CA ALA A 138 -9.14 -9.75 -0.24
C ALA A 138 -9.96 -8.52 0.19
N LEU A 139 -9.55 -7.32 -0.24
CA LEU A 139 -10.28 -6.08 -0.01
C LEU A 139 -11.66 -6.08 -0.69
N LEU A 140 -11.73 -6.53 -1.94
CA LEU A 140 -13.01 -6.66 -2.65
C LEU A 140 -13.93 -7.67 -1.97
N ALA A 141 -13.39 -8.81 -1.52
CA ALA A 141 -14.15 -9.79 -0.75
C ALA A 141 -14.67 -9.20 0.57
N ALA A 142 -13.86 -8.39 1.27
CA ALA A 142 -14.28 -7.70 2.49
C ALA A 142 -15.42 -6.71 2.23
N ILE A 143 -15.34 -5.93 1.14
CA ILE A 143 -16.41 -4.99 0.74
C ILE A 143 -17.71 -5.77 0.41
N LEU A 144 -17.61 -6.87 -0.35
CA LEU A 144 -18.76 -7.70 -0.72
C LEU A 144 -19.40 -8.40 0.50
N ALA A 145 -18.59 -8.79 1.48
CA ALA A 145 -19.07 -9.41 2.72
C ALA A 145 -20.03 -8.50 3.51
N VAL A 146 -19.92 -7.18 3.36
CA VAL A 146 -20.81 -6.22 4.03
C VAL A 146 -22.24 -6.30 3.51
N PHE A 147 -22.42 -6.62 2.22
CA PHE A 147 -23.74 -6.57 1.58
C PHE A 147 -24.41 -7.93 1.47
N TRP A 148 -23.64 -9.01 1.33
CA TRP A 148 -24.19 -10.30 0.90
C TRP A 148 -24.18 -11.34 2.01
N ALA A 149 -23.10 -12.10 2.14
CA ALA A 149 -23.07 -13.25 3.03
C ALA A 149 -21.88 -13.21 3.99
N GLN A 150 -22.14 -13.52 5.25
CA GLN A 150 -21.15 -13.49 6.32
C GLN A 150 -19.96 -14.42 6.04
N TRP A 151 -20.13 -15.52 5.31
CA TRP A 151 -19.03 -16.43 4.98
C TRP A 151 -17.94 -15.77 4.11
N LEU A 152 -18.27 -14.73 3.34
CA LEU A 152 -17.26 -13.96 2.60
C LEU A 152 -16.27 -13.27 3.54
N SER A 153 -16.66 -12.97 4.78
CA SER A 153 -15.75 -12.36 5.77
C SER A 153 -14.59 -13.31 6.12
N TYR A 154 -14.86 -14.62 6.24
CA TYR A 154 -13.82 -15.63 6.48
C TYR A 154 -12.90 -15.77 5.27
N VAL A 155 -13.46 -15.71 4.06
CA VAL A 155 -12.66 -15.74 2.82
C VAL A 155 -11.78 -14.49 2.73
N ALA A 156 -12.33 -13.31 2.99
CA ALA A 156 -11.59 -12.06 3.00
C ALA A 156 -10.45 -12.11 4.04
N ALA A 157 -10.71 -12.61 5.25
CA ALA A 157 -9.71 -12.78 6.29
C ALA A 157 -8.60 -13.76 5.87
N GLY A 158 -8.95 -14.91 5.28
CA GLY A 158 -7.97 -15.88 4.77
C GLY A 158 -7.08 -15.29 3.67
N LEU A 159 -7.67 -14.59 2.70
CA LEU A 159 -6.93 -13.92 1.63
C LEU A 159 -6.04 -12.79 2.15
N LEU A 160 -6.51 -12.01 3.13
CA LEU A 160 -5.71 -10.98 3.80
C LEU A 160 -4.53 -11.61 4.55
N GLY A 161 -4.75 -12.68 5.30
CA GLY A 161 -3.70 -13.43 5.99
C GLY A 161 -2.64 -13.94 5.03
N LEU A 162 -3.04 -14.56 3.91
CA LEU A 162 -2.11 -15.00 2.86
C LEU A 162 -1.35 -13.83 2.24
N SER A 163 -2.00 -12.70 2.00
CA SER A 163 -1.36 -11.48 1.50
C SER A 163 -0.28 -10.96 2.46
N TRP A 164 -0.56 -10.96 3.77
CA TRP A 164 0.42 -10.54 4.78
C TRP A 164 1.56 -11.53 4.96
N LEU A 165 1.30 -12.83 4.83
CA LEU A 165 2.37 -13.85 4.80
C LEU A 165 3.28 -13.66 3.59
N LEU A 166 2.71 -13.37 2.41
CA LEU A 166 3.50 -13.05 1.21
C LEU A 166 4.33 -11.78 1.41
N LEU A 167 3.75 -10.72 1.99
CA LEU A 167 4.49 -9.51 2.35
C LEU A 167 5.66 -9.85 3.28
N GLY A 168 5.40 -10.56 4.37
CA GLY A 168 6.41 -10.98 5.35
C GLY A 168 7.54 -11.77 4.69
N ASN A 169 7.21 -12.74 3.84
CA ASN A 169 8.20 -13.52 3.10
C ASN A 169 9.04 -12.65 2.14
N ASN A 170 8.43 -11.69 1.44
CA ASN A 170 9.14 -10.75 0.57
C ASN A 170 10.14 -9.89 1.35
N LEU A 171 9.72 -9.36 2.51
CA LEU A 171 10.57 -8.55 3.38
C LEU A 171 11.71 -9.36 4.00
N LEU A 172 11.43 -10.57 4.49
CA LEU A 172 12.46 -11.50 4.98
C LEU A 172 13.48 -11.85 3.88
N GLY A 173 13.01 -12.04 2.65
CA GLY A 173 13.86 -12.23 1.49
C GLY A 173 14.82 -11.05 1.27
N ALA A 174 14.33 -9.81 1.39
CA ALA A 174 15.17 -8.62 1.29
C ALA A 174 16.24 -8.58 2.41
N VAL A 175 15.86 -8.88 3.65
CA VAL A 175 16.78 -8.94 4.80
C VAL A 175 17.86 -10.01 4.59
N ARG A 176 17.49 -11.20 4.07
CA ARG A 176 18.45 -12.27 3.78
C ARG A 176 19.47 -11.84 2.72
N ARG A 177 19.00 -11.23 1.63
CA ARG A 177 19.88 -10.68 0.56
C ARG A 177 20.80 -9.59 1.10
N TYR A 178 20.27 -8.71 1.95
CA TYR A 178 21.07 -7.68 2.62
C TYR A 178 22.19 -8.30 3.47
N ARG A 179 21.86 -9.26 4.34
CA ARG A 179 22.85 -9.93 5.21
C ARG A 179 23.91 -10.67 4.40
N PHE A 180 23.52 -11.31 3.30
CA PHE A 180 24.46 -11.97 2.40
C PHE A 180 25.46 -10.96 1.80
N SER A 181 24.97 -9.88 1.19
CA SER A 181 25.83 -8.86 0.59
C SER A 181 26.69 -8.14 1.62
N TYR A 182 26.15 -7.88 2.82
CA TYR A 182 26.90 -7.25 3.91
C TYR A 182 28.09 -8.11 4.34
N ARG A 183 27.90 -9.43 4.52
CA ARG A 183 28.99 -10.36 4.87
C ARG A 183 30.10 -10.37 3.83
N HIS A 184 29.75 -10.45 2.55
CA HIS A 184 30.74 -10.43 1.47
C HIS A 184 31.54 -9.12 1.46
N LEU A 185 30.87 -8.00 1.71
CA LEU A 185 31.51 -6.69 1.78
C LEU A 185 32.50 -6.55 2.94
N THR A 186 32.25 -7.22 4.07
CA THR A 186 33.10 -7.15 5.26
C THR A 186 34.17 -8.23 5.35
N THR A 187 34.15 -9.23 4.47
CA THR A 187 35.14 -10.33 4.53
C THR A 187 36.50 -9.83 4.01
N PRO A 188 37.61 -10.01 4.75
CA PRO A 188 38.96 -9.65 4.29
C PRO A 188 39.28 -10.29 2.92
N LYS A 189 40.10 -9.62 2.11
CA LYS A 189 40.68 -10.27 0.91
C LYS A 189 41.71 -11.30 1.33
#